data_AF-A0A2J7QSH8-F1
#
_entry.id   AF-A0A2J7QSH8-F1
#
_cell.length_a   1.000
_cell.length_b   1.000
_cell.length_c   1.000
_cell.angle_alpha   90.00
_cell.angle_beta   90.00
_cell.angle_gamma   90.00
#
_symmetry.space_group_name_H-M   'P 1'
#
loop_
_entity.id
_entity.type
_entity.pdbx_description
1 polymer ?
#
loop_
_entity_poly.entity_id
_entity_poly.type
_entity_poly.pdbx_seq_one_letter_code
_entity_poly.pdbx_strand_id
1 'polypeptide(L)'
;MHKVDMQLFIHSKATDVDQAAGVDLRNTGSPSPLDTRRINRYPHLQPLDTCYDVLCDSYTYQRLQLERVSLHESKRGDYQHTKKVIEQLILLGEMDRAVQLLLETELENPHYYTDAIKACLVATIQSTGAAQSTIKLVATNLIANGNIWEGVQLLCLIGKGLDACRYLLSYSLWEAAVWLAKSVLPTPETHEVMRKWADHLWVSGQKNKALLVMLSMCQFERVLELLGAQKLHIQAGLLLQACQEFGIFSPAVRSTEPLLIAVDLDFARQLFSLRNHQAALVLSEKLGEPGQQLHKEFQILSEER
;
A
#
# COMPACT_ATOMS: atom_id res chain seq x y z
N MET A 1 2.07 -19.76 10.86
CA MET A 1 1.02 -19.29 9.93
C MET A 1 0.19 -20.49 9.53
N HIS A 2 -0.98 -20.67 10.13
CA HIS A 2 -1.81 -21.85 9.92
C HIS A 2 -2.59 -21.76 8.59
N LYS A 3 -2.58 -22.87 7.85
CA LYS A 3 -3.18 -23.15 6.54
C LYS A 3 -4.66 -22.73 6.34
N VAL A 4 -5.38 -22.39 7.40
CA VAL A 4 -6.83 -22.16 7.37
C VAL A 4 -7.16 -20.70 7.03
N ASP A 5 -6.33 -19.74 7.45
CA ASP A 5 -6.68 -18.32 7.41
C ASP A 5 -6.54 -17.68 6.02
N MET A 6 -5.83 -18.34 5.11
CA MET A 6 -5.68 -17.88 3.72
C MET A 6 -6.53 -18.69 2.72
N GLN A 7 -7.33 -19.66 3.18
CA GLN A 7 -8.37 -20.32 2.34
C GLN A 7 -9.60 -19.41 2.13
N LEU A 8 -9.84 -18.47 3.05
CA LEU A 8 -10.89 -17.45 2.92
C LEU A 8 -10.53 -16.36 1.90
N PHE A 9 -9.23 -16.17 1.61
CA PHE A 9 -8.72 -15.17 0.67
C PHE A 9 -9.14 -15.42 -0.78
N ILE A 10 -9.44 -16.67 -1.15
CA ILE A 10 -9.71 -17.09 -2.53
C ILE A 10 -11.21 -17.25 -2.80
N HIS A 11 -11.98 -17.71 -1.81
CA HIS A 11 -13.42 -17.91 -1.99
C HIS A 11 -14.19 -16.61 -2.26
N SER A 12 -13.66 -15.45 -1.87
CA SER A 12 -14.24 -14.14 -2.23
C SER A 12 -13.85 -13.66 -3.63
N LYS A 13 -12.65 -13.98 -4.12
CA LYS A 13 -12.23 -13.58 -5.48
C LYS A 13 -12.80 -14.43 -6.59
N ALA A 14 -13.24 -15.66 -6.30
CA ALA A 14 -13.96 -16.50 -7.25
C ALA A 14 -15.44 -16.08 -7.42
N THR A 15 -16.00 -15.35 -6.46
CA THR A 15 -17.39 -14.84 -6.51
C THR A 15 -17.50 -13.40 -6.99
N ASP A 16 -16.44 -12.60 -6.97
CA ASP A 16 -16.50 -11.16 -7.33
C ASP A 16 -16.43 -10.87 -8.85
N VAL A 17 -16.64 -11.87 -9.71
CA VAL A 17 -16.88 -11.64 -11.15
C VAL A 17 -18.37 -11.53 -11.49
N ASP A 18 -19.28 -11.96 -10.62
CA ASP A 18 -20.71 -11.75 -10.84
C ASP A 18 -21.46 -11.69 -9.51
N GLN A 19 -22.31 -10.67 -9.38
CA GLN A 19 -23.29 -10.41 -8.32
C GLN A 19 -22.86 -9.44 -7.22
N ALA A 20 -23.24 -8.18 -7.49
CA ALA A 20 -23.70 -7.26 -6.46
C ALA A 20 -24.61 -7.98 -5.44
N ALA A 21 -24.16 -8.06 -4.19
CA ALA A 21 -25.00 -8.44 -3.05
C ALA A 21 -25.34 -7.17 -2.25
N GLY A 22 -26.64 -6.93 -2.11
CA GLY A 22 -27.25 -5.68 -1.70
C GLY A 22 -26.88 -5.20 -0.29
N VAL A 23 -26.63 -3.90 -0.21
CA VAL A 23 -26.75 -3.12 1.01
C VAL A 23 -27.86 -2.10 0.77
N ASP A 24 -28.84 -2.10 1.66
CA ASP A 24 -30.06 -1.30 1.61
C ASP A 24 -29.79 0.19 1.35
N LEU A 25 -30.16 0.64 0.14
CA LEU A 25 -30.19 2.03 -0.31
C LEU A 25 -31.38 2.77 0.29
N ARG A 26 -31.40 3.04 1.60
CA ARG A 26 -32.34 4.01 2.21
C ARG A 26 -31.74 4.75 3.42
N ASN A 27 -30.72 5.57 3.18
CA ASN A 27 -30.61 6.93 3.76
C ASN A 27 -29.45 7.69 3.09
N THR A 28 -29.77 8.50 2.08
CA THR A 28 -28.78 9.29 1.34
C THR A 28 -28.42 10.57 2.10
N GLY A 29 -27.38 10.49 2.94
CA GLY A 29 -26.46 11.61 3.12
C GLY A 29 -25.36 11.47 2.06
N SER A 30 -25.08 12.52 1.29
CA SER A 30 -23.97 12.53 0.33
C SER A 30 -22.67 12.08 1.02
N PRO A 31 -21.89 11.14 0.45
CA PRO A 31 -20.59 10.79 1.01
C PRO A 31 -19.71 12.04 1.00
N SER A 32 -19.17 12.42 2.15
CA SER A 32 -18.21 13.51 2.22
C SER A 32 -16.97 13.10 1.40
N PRO A 33 -16.29 14.03 0.72
CA PRO A 33 -15.10 13.72 -0.11
C PRO A 33 -13.89 13.20 0.69
N LEU A 34 -14.06 12.99 2.00
CA LEU A 34 -13.06 12.55 2.97
C LEU A 34 -13.58 11.37 3.80
N ASP A 35 -14.48 10.52 3.30
CA ASP A 35 -14.95 9.34 4.04
C ASP A 35 -13.81 8.31 4.18
N THR A 36 -12.89 8.61 5.11
CA THR A 36 -11.66 7.91 5.45
C THR A 36 -11.91 6.68 6.33
N ARG A 37 -13.17 6.32 6.57
CA ARG A 37 -13.58 5.19 7.40
C ARG A 37 -13.40 3.90 6.64
N ARG A 38 -12.13 3.51 6.51
CA ARG A 38 -11.73 2.24 5.92
C ARG A 38 -12.34 1.09 6.74
N ILE A 39 -12.84 0.08 6.04
CA ILE A 39 -13.45 -1.10 6.67
C ILE A 39 -12.33 -2.09 6.98
N ASN A 40 -12.34 -2.65 8.19
CA ASN A 40 -11.45 -3.75 8.54
C ASN A 40 -11.84 -5.00 7.75
N ARG A 41 -11.15 -5.26 6.64
CA ARG A 41 -11.40 -6.45 5.82
C ARG A 41 -10.96 -7.75 6.50
N TYR A 42 -10.03 -7.67 7.45
CA TYR A 42 -9.37 -8.85 8.05
C TYR A 42 -9.19 -8.71 9.57
N PRO A 43 -10.28 -8.75 10.35
CA PRO A 43 -10.23 -8.50 11.79
C PRO A 43 -9.45 -9.57 12.59
N HIS A 44 -9.24 -10.74 12.02
CA HIS A 44 -8.55 -11.87 12.63
C HIS A 44 -7.02 -11.84 12.43
N LEU A 45 -6.51 -10.99 11.52
CA LEU A 45 -5.07 -10.91 11.25
C LEU A 45 -4.40 -9.95 12.24
N GLN A 46 -3.32 -10.42 12.86
CA GLN A 46 -2.45 -9.54 13.63
C GLN A 46 -1.67 -8.62 12.69
N PRO A 47 -1.57 -7.31 13.00
CA PRO A 47 -0.72 -6.39 12.24
C PRO A 47 0.74 -6.87 12.22
N LEU A 48 1.44 -6.54 11.14
CA LEU A 48 2.90 -6.70 11.10
C LEU A 48 3.57 -5.82 12.16
N ASP A 49 4.80 -6.18 12.54
CA ASP A 49 5.63 -5.37 13.41
C ASP A 49 5.79 -3.94 12.88
N THR A 50 6.06 -3.00 13.78
CA THR A 50 6.15 -1.57 13.46
C THR A 50 7.19 -1.23 12.38
N CYS A 51 8.19 -2.08 12.19
CA CYS A 51 9.21 -1.92 11.15
C CYS A 51 8.68 -2.22 9.73
N TYR A 52 7.53 -2.88 9.62
CA TYR A 52 6.88 -3.27 8.37
C TYR A 52 5.47 -2.70 8.25
N ASP A 53 5.13 -1.68 9.05
CA ASP A 53 3.81 -1.04 9.01
C ASP A 53 3.46 -0.52 7.60
N VAL A 54 4.45 -0.01 6.85
CA VAL A 54 4.32 0.44 5.46
C VAL A 54 3.89 -0.69 4.50
N LEU A 55 4.01 -1.96 4.88
CA LEU A 55 3.52 -3.09 4.08
C LEU A 55 2.10 -3.54 4.45
N CYS A 56 1.57 -3.15 5.61
CA CYS A 56 0.21 -3.49 6.03
C CYS A 56 -0.85 -2.94 5.07
N ASP A 57 -2.06 -3.46 5.13
CA ASP A 57 -3.19 -2.88 4.43
C ASP A 57 -3.47 -1.44 4.90
N SER A 58 -4.20 -0.69 4.08
CA SER A 58 -4.48 0.72 4.32
C SER A 58 -5.27 0.94 5.63
N TYR A 59 -6.21 0.06 5.97
CA TYR A 59 -6.98 0.19 7.22
C TYR A 59 -6.07 0.05 8.44
N THR A 60 -5.30 -1.03 8.51
CA THR A 60 -4.39 -1.29 9.64
C THR A 60 -3.36 -0.18 9.78
N TYR A 61 -2.79 0.29 8.66
CA TYR A 61 -1.81 1.38 8.69
C TYR A 61 -2.38 2.68 9.25
N GLN A 62 -3.57 3.10 8.79
CA GLN A 62 -4.22 4.31 9.27
C GLN A 62 -4.57 4.21 10.75
N ARG A 63 -5.07 3.06 11.20
CA ARG A 63 -5.35 2.82 12.63
C ARG A 63 -4.09 3.02 13.48
N LEU A 64 -2.96 2.42 13.07
CA LEU A 64 -1.68 2.61 13.75
C LEU A 64 -1.22 4.07 13.73
N GLN A 65 -1.46 4.82 12.65
CA GLN A 65 -1.15 6.25 12.62
C GLN A 65 -2.05 7.05 13.58
N LEU A 66 -3.34 6.75 13.66
CA LEU A 66 -4.27 7.39 14.60
C LEU A 66 -3.89 7.09 16.06
N GLU A 67 -3.47 5.87 16.36
CA GLU A 67 -2.94 5.50 17.69
C GLU A 67 -1.68 6.30 18.03
N ARG A 68 -0.74 6.44 17.08
CA ARG A 68 0.47 7.28 17.26
C ARG A 68 0.11 8.74 17.55
N VAL A 69 -0.80 9.32 16.78
CA VAL A 69 -1.25 10.71 16.97
C VAL A 69 -1.91 10.88 18.33
N SER A 70 -2.75 9.93 18.75
CA SER A 70 -3.41 9.98 20.05
C SER A 70 -2.40 9.90 21.21
N LEU A 71 -1.32 9.14 21.04
CA LEU A 71 -0.23 9.10 22.01
C LEU A 71 0.53 10.43 22.05
N HIS A 72 0.83 11.04 20.90
CA HIS A 72 1.44 12.36 20.84
C HIS A 72 0.55 13.44 21.45
N GLU A 73 -0.76 13.37 21.22
CA GLU A 73 -1.78 14.24 21.81
C GLU A 73 -1.77 14.17 23.34
N SER A 74 -1.68 12.96 23.91
CA SER A 74 -1.62 12.76 25.38
C SER A 74 -0.35 13.32 26.04
N LYS A 75 0.72 13.51 25.26
CA LYS A 75 2.05 13.94 25.74
C LYS A 75 2.40 15.39 25.36
N ARG A 76 1.43 16.17 24.90
CA ARG A 76 1.65 17.58 24.54
C ARG A 76 2.04 18.39 25.77
N GLY A 77 3.07 19.21 25.62
CA GLY A 77 3.50 20.19 26.63
C GLY A 77 3.72 21.59 26.05
N ASP A 78 4.13 21.68 24.78
CA ASP A 78 4.44 22.96 24.13
C ASP A 78 3.56 23.18 22.89
N TYR A 79 3.41 24.45 22.52
CA TYR A 79 2.68 24.85 21.30
C TYR A 79 3.21 24.16 20.03
N GLN A 80 4.53 23.96 19.90
CA GLN A 80 5.10 23.25 18.74
C GLN A 80 4.65 21.79 18.66
N HIS A 81 4.48 21.12 19.81
CA HIS A 81 3.97 19.75 19.87
C HIS A 81 2.49 19.72 19.49
N THR A 82 1.70 20.67 20.01
CA THR A 82 0.29 20.83 19.64
C THR A 82 0.12 21.08 18.15
N LYS A 83 0.92 21.99 17.57
CA LYS A 83 0.93 22.27 16.13
C LYS A 83 1.15 21.00 15.30
N LYS A 84 2.18 20.20 15.61
CA LYS A 84 2.46 18.94 14.88
C LYS A 84 1.30 17.94 14.96
N VAL A 85 0.66 17.83 16.13
CA VAL A 85 -0.52 16.97 16.32
C VAL A 85 -1.69 17.44 15.45
N ILE A 86 -1.98 18.75 15.45
CA ILE A 86 -3.02 19.35 14.60
C ILE A 86 -2.76 19.05 13.12
N GLU A 87 -1.52 19.25 12.66
CA GLU A 87 -1.13 18.99 11.27
C GLU A 87 -1.39 17.52 10.90
N GLN A 88 -1.01 16.58 11.77
CA GLN A 88 -1.26 15.15 11.53
C GLN A 88 -2.74 14.80 11.55
N LEU A 89 -3.54 15.39 12.45
CA LEU A 89 -4.99 15.17 12.51
C LEU A 89 -5.69 15.67 11.23
N ILE A 90 -5.32 16.85 10.74
CA ILE A 90 -5.84 17.38 9.47
C ILE A 90 -5.54 16.42 8.32
N LEU A 91 -4.30 15.92 8.24
CA LEU A 91 -3.91 14.98 7.19
C LEU A 91 -4.70 13.67 7.33
N LEU A 92 -4.90 13.14 8.54
CA LEU A 92 -5.66 11.91 8.78
C LEU A 92 -7.18 12.05 8.59
N GLY A 93 -7.69 13.26 8.40
CA GLY A 93 -9.12 13.54 8.25
C GLY A 93 -9.87 13.69 9.58
N GLU A 94 -9.18 13.81 10.71
CA GLU A 94 -9.75 13.99 12.05
C GLU A 94 -10.04 15.48 12.33
N MET A 95 -10.95 16.04 11.53
CA MET A 95 -11.16 17.50 11.43
C MET A 95 -11.71 18.10 12.73
N ASP A 96 -12.67 17.43 13.36
CA ASP A 96 -13.30 17.91 14.59
C ASP A 96 -12.29 18.01 15.73
N ARG A 97 -11.43 17.00 15.88
CA ARG A 97 -10.33 17.01 16.85
C ARG A 97 -9.33 18.12 16.52
N ALA A 98 -8.93 18.25 15.25
CA ALA A 98 -8.02 19.31 14.84
C ALA A 98 -8.57 20.72 15.17
N VAL A 99 -9.87 20.96 14.93
CA VAL A 99 -10.54 22.22 15.27
C VAL A 99 -10.54 22.47 16.78
N GLN A 100 -10.87 21.46 17.59
CA GLN A 100 -10.85 21.61 19.06
C GLN A 100 -9.47 22.08 19.55
N LEU A 101 -8.40 21.46 19.06
CA LEU A 101 -7.05 21.80 19.47
C LEU A 101 -6.56 23.16 18.99
N LEU A 102 -7.01 23.61 17.81
CA LEU A 102 -6.74 24.97 17.33
C LEU A 102 -7.43 26.03 18.18
N LEU A 103 -8.59 25.71 18.75
CA LEU A 103 -9.34 26.61 19.63
C LEU A 103 -8.86 26.59 21.09
N GLU A 104 -8.02 25.62 21.48
CA GLU A 104 -7.33 25.58 22.78
C GLU A 104 -6.19 26.60 22.87
N THR A 105 -5.75 27.19 21.75
CA THR A 105 -4.68 28.20 21.75
C THR A 105 -5.10 29.42 22.58
N GLU A 106 -4.25 29.83 23.54
CA GLU A 106 -4.51 30.97 24.42
C GLU A 106 -4.50 32.31 23.67
N LEU A 107 -5.30 33.28 24.12
CA LEU A 107 -5.42 34.62 23.51
C LEU A 107 -4.10 35.40 23.47
N GLU A 108 -3.21 35.14 24.43
CA GLU A 108 -1.91 35.80 24.54
C GLU A 108 -0.87 35.22 23.55
N ASN A 109 -1.17 34.07 22.93
CA ASN A 109 -0.27 33.44 21.97
C ASN A 109 -0.29 34.19 20.63
N PRO A 110 0.88 34.55 20.05
CA PRO A 110 0.97 35.19 18.73
C PRO A 110 0.26 34.43 17.60
N HIS A 111 0.05 33.12 17.75
CA HIS A 111 -0.60 32.26 16.77
C HIS A 111 -2.11 32.11 16.96
N TYR A 112 -2.71 32.70 18.00
CA TYR A 112 -4.15 32.60 18.28
C TYR A 112 -5.01 32.95 17.05
N TYR A 113 -4.72 34.09 16.41
CA TYR A 113 -5.49 34.56 15.26
C TYR A 113 -5.34 33.64 14.05
N THR A 114 -4.12 33.13 13.80
CA THR A 114 -3.87 32.20 12.69
C THR A 114 -4.54 30.85 12.92
N ASP A 115 -4.56 30.37 14.16
CA ASP A 115 -5.17 29.10 14.52
C ASP A 115 -6.70 29.18 14.47
N ALA A 116 -7.29 30.29 14.95
CA ALA A 116 -8.72 30.54 14.85
C ALA A 116 -9.19 30.60 13.38
N ILE A 117 -8.45 31.28 12.50
CA ILE A 117 -8.75 31.28 11.06
C ILE A 117 -8.61 29.88 10.47
N LYS A 118 -7.55 29.15 10.83
CA LYS A 118 -7.34 27.78 10.35
C LYS A 118 -8.48 26.86 10.80
N ALA A 119 -8.96 26.99 12.03
CA ALA A 119 -10.11 26.26 12.56
C ALA A 119 -11.38 26.58 11.77
N CYS A 120 -11.66 27.86 11.52
CA CYS A 120 -12.79 28.30 10.69
C CYS A 120 -12.71 27.73 9.27
N LEU A 121 -11.52 27.72 8.66
CA LEU A 121 -11.32 27.14 7.34
C LEU A 121 -11.61 25.63 7.38
N VAL A 122 -11.00 24.89 8.31
CA VAL A 122 -11.19 23.44 8.45
C VAL A 122 -12.66 23.08 8.65
N ALA A 123 -13.40 23.85 9.43
CA ALA A 123 -14.83 23.64 9.68
C ALA A 123 -15.74 23.97 8.48
N THR A 124 -15.31 24.84 7.56
CA THR A 124 -16.19 25.39 6.49
C THR A 124 -15.83 24.90 5.08
N ILE A 125 -14.67 24.29 4.90
CA ILE A 125 -14.05 24.01 3.59
C ILE A 125 -14.88 23.10 2.68
N GLN A 126 -15.78 22.28 3.23
CA GLN A 126 -16.59 21.33 2.46
C GLN A 126 -17.76 21.97 1.69
N SER A 127 -17.98 23.28 1.83
CA SER A 127 -19.26 23.92 1.46
C SER A 127 -19.36 24.48 0.02
N THR A 128 -18.27 24.83 -0.68
CA THR A 128 -18.38 25.47 -2.02
C THR A 128 -17.23 25.16 -3.00
N GLY A 129 -17.56 24.93 -4.28
CA GLY A 129 -16.58 24.64 -5.34
C GLY A 129 -15.68 25.81 -5.75
N ALA A 130 -16.14 27.06 -5.59
CA ALA A 130 -15.33 28.25 -5.86
C ALA A 130 -14.19 28.39 -4.84
N ALA A 131 -14.47 28.18 -3.54
CA ALA A 131 -13.46 28.21 -2.49
C ALA A 131 -12.37 27.15 -2.73
N GLN A 132 -12.75 25.96 -3.17
CA GLN A 132 -11.83 24.84 -3.45
C GLN A 132 -10.80 25.19 -4.54
N SER A 133 -11.20 25.93 -5.57
CA SER A 133 -10.30 26.41 -6.63
C SER A 133 -9.28 27.42 -6.09
N THR A 134 -9.73 28.38 -5.27
CA THR A 134 -8.85 29.36 -4.63
C THR A 134 -7.89 28.68 -3.65
N ILE A 135 -8.36 27.73 -2.85
CA ILE A 135 -7.53 26.97 -1.91
C ILE A 135 -6.47 26.16 -2.65
N LYS A 136 -6.83 25.50 -3.77
CA LYS A 136 -5.84 24.82 -4.62
C LYS A 136 -4.76 25.79 -5.11
N LEU A 137 -5.14 26.98 -5.59
CA LEU A 137 -4.19 27.99 -6.03
C LEU A 137 -3.23 28.39 -4.90
N VAL A 138 -3.76 28.72 -3.72
CA VAL A 138 -2.96 29.07 -2.53
C VAL A 138 -2.03 27.92 -2.15
N ALA A 139 -2.51 26.69 -2.15
CA ALA A 139 -1.72 25.51 -1.84
C ALA A 139 -0.54 25.33 -2.81
N THR A 140 -0.79 25.44 -4.12
CA THR A 140 0.27 25.33 -5.13
C THR A 140 1.31 26.45 -5.02
N ASN A 141 0.88 27.67 -4.67
CA ASN A 141 1.77 28.80 -4.44
C ASN A 141 2.64 28.59 -3.19
N LEU A 142 2.08 28.06 -2.10
CA LEU A 142 2.83 27.72 -0.89
C LEU A 142 3.90 26.66 -1.18
N ILE A 143 3.54 25.60 -1.92
CA ILE A 143 4.49 24.54 -2.31
C ILE A 143 5.62 25.13 -3.17
N ALA A 144 5.29 25.97 -4.16
CA ALA A 144 6.27 26.62 -5.03
C ALA A 144 7.25 27.51 -4.25
N ASN A 145 6.80 28.15 -3.17
CA ASN A 145 7.63 29.00 -2.30
C ASN A 145 8.34 28.24 -1.17
N GLY A 146 8.27 26.90 -1.13
CA GLY A 146 8.98 26.07 -0.16
C GLY A 146 8.19 25.67 1.09
N ASN A 147 6.96 26.18 1.27
CA ASN A 147 6.05 25.79 2.35
C ASN A 147 5.22 24.57 1.92
N ILE A 148 5.91 23.44 1.75
CA ILE A 148 5.35 22.22 1.15
C ILE A 148 4.20 21.65 1.99
N TRP A 149 4.38 21.55 3.31
CA TRP A 149 3.42 20.88 4.19
C TRP A 149 2.13 21.66 4.38
N GLU A 150 2.18 22.99 4.47
CA GLU A 150 1.01 23.85 4.51
C GLU A 150 0.17 23.69 3.24
N GLY A 151 0.82 23.65 2.07
CA GLY A 151 0.13 23.39 0.80
C GLY A 151 -0.44 21.98 0.72
N VAL A 152 0.29 20.96 1.18
CA VAL A 152 -0.19 19.58 1.23
C VAL A 152 -1.43 19.44 2.13
N GLN A 153 -1.45 20.09 3.29
CA GLN A 153 -2.62 20.12 4.19
C GLN A 153 -3.83 20.74 3.48
N LEU A 154 -3.64 21.88 2.80
CA LEU A 154 -4.71 22.53 2.04
C LEU A 154 -5.24 21.64 0.91
N LEU A 155 -4.37 20.92 0.19
CA LEU A 155 -4.79 19.96 -0.84
C LEU A 155 -5.57 18.78 -0.25
N CYS A 156 -5.18 18.28 0.93
CA CYS A 156 -5.91 17.21 1.61
C CYS A 156 -7.29 17.68 2.07
N LEU A 157 -7.39 18.89 2.63
CA LEU A 157 -8.65 19.52 3.07
C LEU A 157 -9.71 19.60 1.95
N ILE A 158 -9.27 19.80 0.71
CA ILE A 158 -10.13 19.91 -0.47
C ILE A 158 -10.32 18.58 -1.23
N GLY A 159 -9.97 17.45 -0.62
CA GLY A 159 -10.09 16.13 -1.24
C GLY A 159 -9.16 15.92 -2.45
N LYS A 160 -8.07 16.68 -2.55
CA LYS A 160 -7.03 16.57 -3.59
C LYS A 160 -5.75 15.94 -3.03
N GLY A 161 -5.90 14.93 -2.16
CA GLY A 161 -4.77 14.26 -1.52
C GLY A 161 -3.80 13.58 -2.51
N LEU A 162 -4.29 13.03 -3.62
CA LEU A 162 -3.42 12.46 -4.66
C LEU A 162 -2.54 13.52 -5.33
N ASP A 163 -3.08 14.71 -5.61
CA ASP A 163 -2.28 15.85 -6.11
C ASP A 163 -1.19 16.21 -5.08
N ALA A 164 -1.53 16.20 -3.78
CA ALA A 164 -0.57 16.44 -2.72
C ALA A 164 0.56 15.40 -2.69
N CYS A 165 0.24 14.11 -2.81
CA CYS A 165 1.24 13.06 -2.96
C CYS A 165 2.12 13.25 -4.20
N ARG A 166 1.56 13.69 -5.34
CA ARG A 166 2.35 13.97 -6.56
C ARG A 166 3.37 15.08 -6.34
N TYR A 167 3.00 16.15 -5.63
CA TYR A 167 3.96 17.17 -5.23
C TYR A 167 5.03 16.60 -4.29
N LEU A 168 4.67 15.84 -3.27
CA LEU A 168 5.66 15.21 -2.38
C LEU A 168 6.67 14.34 -3.16
N LEU A 169 6.20 13.57 -4.15
CA LEU A 169 7.06 12.78 -5.02
C LEU A 169 7.98 13.66 -5.89
N SER A 170 7.49 14.77 -6.46
CA SER A 170 8.33 15.67 -7.28
C SER A 170 9.43 16.35 -6.47
N TYR A 171 9.19 16.57 -5.17
CA TYR A 171 10.19 17.09 -4.23
C TYR A 171 11.03 16.00 -3.56
N SER A 172 10.98 14.75 -4.03
CA SER A 172 11.72 13.60 -3.49
C SER A 172 11.40 13.24 -2.03
N LEU A 173 10.24 13.68 -1.52
CA LEU A 173 9.74 13.37 -0.18
C LEU A 173 8.96 12.04 -0.20
N TRP A 174 9.64 10.95 -0.54
CA TRP A 174 9.05 9.64 -0.78
C TRP A 174 8.32 9.05 0.42
N GLU A 175 8.97 8.99 1.57
CA GLU A 175 8.38 8.41 2.79
C GLU A 175 7.16 9.21 3.26
N ALA A 176 7.19 10.53 3.10
CA ALA A 176 6.04 11.41 3.38
C ALA A 176 4.88 11.15 2.42
N ALA A 177 5.16 10.98 1.11
CA ALA A 177 4.15 10.66 0.11
C ALA A 177 3.48 9.32 0.40
N VAL A 178 4.26 8.31 0.77
CA VAL A 178 3.78 6.97 1.14
C VAL A 178 2.95 7.03 2.42
N TRP A 179 3.43 7.72 3.45
CA TRP A 179 2.68 7.91 4.69
C TRP A 179 1.31 8.53 4.40
N LEU A 180 1.26 9.60 3.63
CA LEU A 180 0.01 10.30 3.30
C LEU A 180 -0.92 9.41 2.46
N ALA A 181 -0.38 8.79 1.41
CA ALA A 181 -1.13 7.91 0.53
C ALA A 181 -1.74 6.73 1.27
N LYS A 182 -0.95 6.09 2.13
CA LYS A 182 -1.39 4.98 2.95
C LYS A 182 -2.30 5.39 4.08
N SER A 183 -2.30 6.63 4.53
CA SER A 183 -3.13 7.07 5.65
C SER A 183 -4.49 7.59 5.22
N VAL A 184 -4.57 8.20 4.03
CA VAL A 184 -5.74 9.02 3.65
C VAL A 184 -6.39 8.57 2.35
N LEU A 185 -5.59 8.17 1.36
CA LEU A 185 -6.09 7.93 0.00
C LEU A 185 -6.84 6.59 -0.14
N PRO A 186 -7.76 6.48 -1.11
CA PRO A 186 -8.34 5.19 -1.46
C PRO A 186 -7.29 4.25 -2.07
N THR A 187 -7.48 2.94 -1.90
CA THR A 187 -6.56 1.88 -2.36
C THR A 187 -6.00 2.06 -3.79
N PRO A 188 -6.79 2.39 -4.84
CA PRO A 188 -6.24 2.58 -6.18
C PRO A 188 -5.24 3.73 -6.26
N GLU A 189 -5.51 4.84 -5.59
CA GLU A 189 -4.61 6.00 -5.54
C GLU A 189 -3.37 5.71 -4.69
N THR A 190 -3.53 5.00 -3.58
CA THR A 190 -2.40 4.51 -2.78
C THR A 190 -1.46 3.63 -3.62
N HIS A 191 -2.01 2.75 -4.46
CA HIS A 191 -1.21 1.89 -5.35
C HIS A 191 -0.45 2.70 -6.41
N GLU A 192 -0.98 3.83 -6.90
CA GLU A 192 -0.25 4.72 -7.83
C GLU A 192 1.03 5.25 -7.17
N VAL A 193 0.91 5.77 -5.94
CA VAL A 193 2.03 6.34 -5.19
C VAL A 193 3.04 5.26 -4.79
N MET A 194 2.55 4.13 -4.28
CA MET A 194 3.38 3.00 -3.86
C MET A 194 4.16 2.39 -5.03
N ARG A 195 3.56 2.32 -6.24
CA ARG A 195 4.26 1.84 -7.44
C ARG A 195 5.44 2.75 -7.81
N LYS A 196 5.22 4.07 -7.87
CA LYS A 196 6.27 5.05 -8.16
C LYS A 196 7.40 4.98 -7.13
N TRP A 197 7.06 4.77 -5.86
CA TRP A 197 8.05 4.57 -4.81
C TRP A 197 8.81 3.25 -4.94
N ALA A 198 8.14 2.15 -5.29
CA ALA A 198 8.78 0.86 -5.54
C ALA A 198 9.78 0.95 -6.71
N ASP A 199 9.41 1.63 -7.80
CA ASP A 199 10.28 1.88 -8.94
C ASP A 199 11.51 2.70 -8.53
N HIS A 200 11.32 3.75 -7.71
CA HIS A 200 12.43 4.51 -7.14
C HIS A 200 13.35 3.62 -6.27
N LEU A 201 12.79 2.86 -5.32
CA LEU A 201 13.55 1.94 -4.47
C LEU A 201 14.36 0.93 -5.28
N TRP A 202 13.80 0.45 -6.39
CA TRP A 202 14.47 -0.45 -7.31
C TRP A 202 15.72 0.19 -7.92
N VAL A 203 15.58 1.40 -8.45
CA VAL A 203 16.70 2.19 -9.03
C VAL A 203 17.71 2.59 -7.96
N SER A 204 17.27 2.89 -6.74
CA SER A 204 18.13 3.21 -5.60
C SER A 204 18.91 2.01 -5.03
N GLY A 205 18.70 0.80 -5.56
CA GLY A 205 19.38 -0.41 -5.11
C GLY A 205 18.74 -1.12 -3.91
N GLN A 206 17.65 -0.59 -3.35
CA GLN A 206 16.88 -1.20 -2.25
C GLN A 206 15.89 -2.25 -2.77
N LYS A 207 16.39 -3.20 -3.56
CA LYS A 207 15.62 -4.18 -4.33
C LYS A 207 14.68 -5.02 -3.46
N ASN A 208 15.14 -5.50 -2.30
CA ASN A 208 14.31 -6.28 -1.38
C ASN A 208 13.10 -5.48 -0.87
N LYS A 209 13.31 -4.20 -0.52
CA LYS A 209 12.22 -3.30 -0.06
C LYS A 209 11.23 -3.05 -1.21
N ALA A 210 11.73 -2.83 -2.43
CA ALA A 210 10.89 -2.66 -3.62
C ALA A 210 10.01 -3.90 -3.89
N LEU A 211 10.58 -5.11 -3.81
CA LEU A 211 9.84 -6.36 -4.00
C LEU A 211 8.74 -6.53 -2.95
N LEU A 212 9.04 -6.25 -1.68
CA LEU A 212 8.05 -6.32 -0.60
C LEU A 212 6.90 -5.33 -0.80
N VAL A 213 7.19 -4.12 -1.30
CA VAL A 213 6.17 -3.11 -1.63
C VAL A 213 5.30 -3.56 -2.81
N MET A 214 5.89 -4.18 -3.83
CA MET A 214 5.12 -4.74 -4.96
C MET A 214 4.24 -5.92 -4.53
N LEU A 215 4.73 -6.76 -3.62
CA LEU A 215 3.97 -7.85 -3.02
C LEU A 215 2.79 -7.34 -2.18
N SER A 216 2.97 -6.27 -1.39
CA SER A 216 1.86 -5.71 -0.59
C SER A 216 0.74 -5.13 -1.45
N MET A 217 1.04 -4.70 -2.68
CA MET A 217 0.06 -4.31 -3.69
C MET A 217 -0.51 -5.49 -4.50
N CYS A 218 -0.16 -6.73 -4.16
CA CYS A 218 -0.56 -7.96 -4.86
C CYS A 218 -0.07 -8.05 -6.33
N GLN A 219 1.06 -7.44 -6.68
CA GLN A 219 1.63 -7.49 -8.03
C GLN A 219 2.54 -8.72 -8.22
N PHE A 220 1.98 -9.93 -8.10
CA PHE A 220 2.75 -11.18 -8.08
C PHE A 220 3.52 -11.44 -9.37
N GLU A 221 2.88 -11.31 -10.54
CA GLU A 221 3.52 -11.49 -11.85
C GLU A 221 4.73 -10.57 -12.01
N ARG A 222 4.56 -9.29 -11.67
CA ARG A 222 5.66 -8.31 -11.72
C ARG A 222 6.83 -8.69 -10.82
N VAL A 223 6.54 -9.18 -9.62
CA VAL A 223 7.58 -9.64 -8.68
C VAL A 223 8.32 -10.86 -9.25
N LEU A 224 7.61 -11.80 -9.88
CA LEU A 224 8.21 -12.96 -10.52
C LEU A 224 9.13 -12.57 -11.69
N GLU A 225 8.71 -11.63 -12.55
CA GLU A 225 9.55 -11.07 -13.61
C GLU A 225 10.85 -10.46 -13.04
N LEU A 226 10.71 -9.65 -11.98
CA LEU A 226 11.84 -8.96 -11.36
C LEU A 226 12.82 -9.93 -10.68
N LEU A 227 12.31 -10.99 -10.03
CA LEU A 227 13.14 -12.04 -9.45
C LEU A 227 13.87 -12.84 -10.54
N GLY A 228 13.18 -13.17 -11.64
CA GLY A 228 13.77 -13.83 -12.80
C GLY A 228 14.90 -13.00 -13.42
N ALA A 229 14.67 -11.70 -13.63
CA ALA A 229 15.68 -10.78 -14.16
C ALA A 229 16.92 -10.66 -13.26
N GLN A 230 16.78 -10.84 -11.93
CA GLN A 230 17.89 -10.86 -10.99
C GLN A 230 18.53 -12.24 -10.79
N LYS A 231 18.10 -13.26 -11.53
CA LYS A 231 18.54 -14.65 -11.38
C LYS A 231 18.27 -15.23 -9.98
N LEU A 232 17.27 -14.70 -9.27
CA LEU A 232 16.84 -15.18 -7.96
C LEU A 232 15.81 -16.32 -8.12
N HIS A 233 16.16 -17.32 -8.92
CA HIS A 233 15.24 -18.38 -9.38
C HIS A 233 14.66 -19.21 -8.23
N ILE A 234 15.41 -19.41 -7.13
CA ILE A 234 14.92 -20.12 -5.94
C ILE A 234 13.79 -19.33 -5.27
N GLN A 235 13.97 -18.01 -5.10
CA GLN A 235 12.96 -17.16 -4.49
C GLN A 235 11.73 -17.02 -5.38
N ALA A 236 11.93 -16.90 -6.70
CA ALA A 236 10.84 -16.87 -7.67
C ALA A 236 10.02 -18.18 -7.64
N GLY A 237 10.69 -19.33 -7.64
CA GLY A 237 10.04 -20.63 -7.55
C GLY A 237 9.27 -20.82 -6.23
N LEU A 238 9.89 -20.49 -5.09
CA LEU A 238 9.21 -20.57 -3.78
C LEU A 238 8.00 -19.65 -3.69
N LEU A 239 8.11 -18.41 -4.20
CA LEU A 239 7.00 -17.48 -4.26
C LEU A 239 5.87 -18.05 -5.14
N LEU A 240 6.21 -18.58 -6.30
CA LEU A 240 5.23 -19.17 -7.21
C LEU A 240 4.51 -20.35 -6.56
N GLN A 241 5.24 -21.27 -5.90
CA GLN A 241 4.63 -22.38 -5.14
C GLN A 241 3.68 -21.87 -4.04
N ALA A 242 4.09 -20.86 -3.27
CA ALA A 242 3.23 -20.25 -2.25
C ALA A 242 1.96 -19.65 -2.88
N CYS A 243 2.08 -18.93 -4.00
CA CYS A 243 0.93 -18.41 -4.74
C CYS A 243 -0.05 -19.51 -5.17
N GLN A 244 0.41 -20.75 -5.36
CA GLN A 244 -0.48 -21.88 -5.66
C GLN A 244 -1.18 -22.45 -4.45
N GLU A 245 -0.45 -22.62 -3.35
CA GLU A 245 -1.05 -23.06 -2.09
C GLU A 245 -2.19 -22.13 -1.67
N PHE A 246 -2.06 -20.85 -2.04
CA PHE A 246 -3.05 -19.82 -1.86
C PHE A 246 -3.90 -19.50 -3.09
N GLY A 247 -3.95 -20.40 -4.08
CA GLY A 247 -4.84 -20.34 -5.26
C GLY A 247 -4.89 -18.99 -5.99
N ILE A 248 -3.80 -18.23 -5.95
CA ILE A 248 -3.68 -16.94 -6.63
C ILE A 248 -3.66 -17.14 -8.15
N PHE A 249 -2.93 -18.17 -8.58
CA PHE A 249 -2.90 -18.62 -9.97
C PHE A 249 -3.68 -19.93 -10.10
N SER A 250 -4.60 -19.99 -11.06
CA SER A 250 -5.29 -21.23 -11.36
C SER A 250 -4.30 -22.23 -12.01
N PRO A 251 -4.48 -23.54 -11.78
CA PRO A 251 -3.58 -24.55 -12.36
C PRO A 251 -3.57 -24.52 -13.90
N ALA A 252 -4.67 -24.10 -14.54
CA ALA A 252 -4.76 -23.96 -15.99
C ALA A 252 -3.92 -22.80 -16.55
N VAL A 253 -3.92 -21.65 -15.86
CA VAL A 253 -3.11 -20.47 -16.25
C VAL A 253 -1.63 -20.79 -16.13
N ARG A 254 -1.22 -21.57 -15.11
CA ARG A 254 0.18 -21.95 -14.94
C ARG A 254 0.77 -22.72 -16.14
N SER A 255 -0.02 -23.63 -16.71
CA SER A 255 0.43 -24.45 -17.83
C SER A 255 0.41 -23.71 -19.18
N THR A 256 -0.14 -22.49 -19.22
CA THR A 256 -0.27 -21.69 -20.44
C THR A 256 0.51 -20.38 -20.39
N GLU A 257 0.74 -19.82 -19.20
CA GLU A 257 1.42 -18.55 -19.04
C GLU A 257 2.95 -18.72 -19.14
N PRO A 258 3.60 -18.09 -20.14
CA PRO A 258 5.02 -18.33 -20.42
C PRO A 258 5.93 -17.89 -19.28
N LEU A 259 5.55 -16.86 -18.52
CA LEU A 259 6.31 -16.36 -17.37
C LEU A 259 6.37 -17.43 -16.26
N LEU A 260 5.23 -18.01 -15.90
CA LEU A 260 5.14 -19.01 -14.82
C LEU A 260 5.89 -20.29 -15.20
N ILE A 261 5.74 -20.74 -16.45
CA ILE A 261 6.48 -21.89 -16.98
C ILE A 261 7.99 -21.64 -16.91
N ALA A 262 8.45 -20.46 -17.34
CA ALA A 262 9.87 -20.11 -17.29
C ALA A 262 10.42 -20.11 -15.86
N VAL A 263 9.67 -19.55 -14.90
CA VAL A 263 10.05 -19.55 -13.48
C VAL A 263 10.14 -20.97 -12.92
N ASP A 264 9.16 -21.82 -13.19
CA ASP A 264 9.17 -23.22 -12.72
C ASP A 264 10.31 -24.03 -13.38
N LEU A 265 10.59 -23.84 -14.67
CA LEU A 265 11.72 -24.50 -15.34
C LEU A 265 13.07 -24.07 -14.75
N ASP A 266 13.27 -22.77 -14.53
CA ASP A 266 14.49 -22.27 -13.92
C ASP A 266 14.63 -22.72 -12.46
N PHE A 267 13.51 -22.81 -11.74
CA PHE A 267 13.49 -23.36 -10.38
C PHE A 267 13.87 -24.85 -10.37
N ALA A 268 13.34 -25.66 -11.30
CA ALA A 268 13.70 -27.07 -11.44
C ALA A 268 15.20 -27.27 -11.70
N ARG A 269 15.79 -26.45 -12.59
CA ARG A 269 17.23 -26.43 -12.86
C ARG A 269 18.06 -26.12 -11.61
N GLN A 270 17.63 -25.15 -10.81
CA GLN A 270 18.32 -24.82 -9.55
C GLN A 270 18.15 -25.91 -8.49
N LEU A 271 17.00 -26.57 -8.39
CA LEU A 271 16.82 -27.70 -7.47
C LEU A 271 17.73 -28.86 -7.85
N PHE A 272 17.90 -29.13 -9.14
CA PHE A 272 18.81 -30.16 -9.63
C PHE A 272 20.28 -29.80 -9.34
N SER A 273 20.68 -28.54 -9.53
CA SER A 273 22.05 -28.08 -9.21
C SER A 273 22.37 -28.20 -7.70
N LEU A 274 21.38 -27.99 -6.85
CA LEU A 274 21.45 -28.17 -5.39
C LEU A 274 21.38 -29.64 -4.94
N ARG A 275 21.38 -30.60 -5.87
CA ARG A 275 21.27 -32.05 -5.63
C ARG A 275 19.93 -32.52 -5.07
N ASN A 276 18.89 -31.70 -5.13
CA ASN A 276 17.53 -32.13 -4.81
C ASN A 276 16.85 -32.73 -6.05
N HIS A 277 17.39 -33.87 -6.50
CA HIS A 277 16.97 -34.52 -7.75
C HIS A 277 15.50 -34.96 -7.71
N GLN A 278 15.01 -35.43 -6.57
CA GLN A 278 13.62 -35.86 -6.41
C GLN A 278 12.65 -34.69 -6.61
N ALA A 279 12.90 -33.53 -5.98
CA ALA A 279 12.04 -32.37 -6.16
C ALA A 279 12.08 -31.81 -7.59
N ALA A 280 13.26 -31.82 -8.22
CA ALA A 280 13.43 -31.39 -9.61
C ALA A 280 12.64 -32.26 -10.60
N LEU A 281 12.64 -33.59 -10.41
CA LEU A 281 11.90 -34.55 -11.23
C LEU A 281 10.38 -34.40 -11.08
N VAL A 282 9.89 -34.26 -9.84
CA VAL A 282 8.45 -34.07 -9.57
C VAL A 282 7.96 -32.75 -10.17
N LEU A 283 8.78 -31.70 -10.13
CA LEU A 283 8.40 -30.40 -10.66
C LEU A 283 8.40 -30.39 -12.20
N SER A 284 9.37 -31.05 -12.84
CA SER A 284 9.40 -31.18 -14.30
C SER A 284 8.29 -32.08 -14.85
N GLU A 285 7.89 -33.12 -14.12
CA GLU A 285 6.72 -33.95 -14.47
C GLU A 285 5.42 -33.14 -14.41
N LYS A 286 5.25 -32.33 -13.36
CA LYS A 286 4.07 -31.46 -13.18
C LYS A 286 3.90 -30.40 -14.28
N LEU A 287 4.98 -30.02 -14.95
CA LEU A 287 4.95 -29.02 -16.02
C LEU A 287 4.42 -29.59 -17.34
N GLY A 288 4.33 -30.92 -17.52
CA GLY A 288 3.86 -31.53 -18.75
C GLY A 288 4.81 -31.27 -19.93
N GLU A 289 4.26 -31.00 -21.13
CA GLU A 289 5.00 -30.74 -22.37
C GLU A 289 6.26 -29.84 -22.23
N PRO A 290 6.19 -28.64 -21.62
CA PRO A 290 7.37 -27.78 -21.45
C PRO A 290 8.44 -28.37 -20.51
N GLY A 291 8.06 -29.27 -19.60
CA GLY A 291 8.96 -29.92 -18.65
C GLY A 291 9.54 -31.25 -19.13
N GLN A 292 8.97 -31.88 -20.17
CA GLN A 292 9.35 -33.23 -20.63
C GLN A 292 10.82 -33.33 -21.06
N GLN A 293 11.34 -32.32 -21.76
CA GLN A 293 12.75 -32.31 -22.19
C GLN A 293 13.68 -32.22 -20.97
N LEU A 294 13.35 -31.35 -20.02
CA LEU A 294 14.10 -31.16 -18.78
C LEU A 294 14.03 -32.41 -17.88
N HIS A 295 12.88 -33.09 -17.86
CA HIS A 295 12.67 -34.32 -17.11
C HIS A 295 13.55 -35.46 -17.63
N LYS A 296 13.61 -35.66 -18.96
CA LYS A 296 14.49 -36.65 -19.58
C LYS A 296 15.96 -36.36 -19.30
N GLU A 297 16.36 -35.09 -19.38
CA GLU A 297 17.73 -34.66 -19.05
C GLU A 297 18.09 -34.98 -17.59
N PHE A 298 17.18 -34.69 -16.64
CA PHE A 298 17.40 -35.00 -15.22
C PHE A 298 17.46 -36.49 -14.91
N GLN A 299 16.64 -37.31 -15.58
CA GLN A 299 16.70 -38.77 -15.42
C GLN A 299 18.06 -39.31 -15.84
N ILE A 300 18.53 -38.97 -17.04
CA ILE A 300 19.85 -39.41 -17.56
C ILE A 300 20.97 -38.98 -16.59
N LEU A 301 20.99 -37.71 -16.20
CA LEU A 301 22.03 -37.18 -15.32
C LEU A 301 21.97 -37.72 -13.88
N SER A 302 20.82 -38.25 -13.45
CA SER A 302 20.66 -38.91 -12.15
C SER A 302 21.04 -40.39 -12.18
N GLU A 303 20.95 -41.05 -13.33
CA GLU A 303 21.37 -42.45 -13.54
C GLU A 303 22.90 -42.57 -13.71
N GLU A 304 23.58 -41.51 -14.12
CA GLU A 304 25.04 -41.45 -14.29
C GLU A 304 25.84 -41.17 -12.99
N ARG A 305 25.18 -41.03 -11.83
CA ARG A 305 25.81 -40.69 -10.53
C ARG A 305 25.50 -41.69 -9.44
#